data_AF-A0A961RID3-F1
#
_entry.id   AF-A0A961RID3-F1
#
_cell.length_a   1.000
_cell.length_b   1.000
_cell.length_c   1.000
_cell.angle_alpha   90.00
_cell.angle_beta   90.00
_cell.angle_gamma   90.00
#
_symmetry.space_group_name_H-M   'P 1'
#
loop_
_entity.id
_entity.type
_entity.pdbx_description
1 polymer ?
#
loop_
_entity_poly.entity_id
_entity_poly.type
_entity_poly.pdbx_seq_one_letter_code
_entity_poly.pdbx_strand_id
1 'polypeptide(L)'
;MNTYEIQARLHALGIYKGRVDGINGPLTRAAIRGFQRINGLYPDGIAGRRTIAALKSDPIAERQKPDPVRAAPGQGHARSWPRQADVEKFYGPPGSHACTAGEVQLPFPMRLAWDKNEIVRTFNCHHKVAASFESIFDQVLKHYGLENIRLLGLDLYGGCYNFRKMRGGNRYSMHSWGIALDIDPARNQLKWGRDQAKLDDPEYEPFWSIVEEHGGVSLGRLRNYDWMHFQFARL
;
A
#
# COMPACT_ATOMS: atom_id res chain seq x y z
N MET A 1 -33.82 4.52 -4.25
CA MET A 1 -33.31 3.79 -5.41
C MET A 1 -33.69 2.34 -5.23
N ASN A 2 -34.19 1.70 -6.28
CA ASN A 2 -34.45 0.26 -6.26
C ASN A 2 -33.14 -0.53 -6.54
N THR A 3 -33.17 -1.86 -6.35
CA THR A 3 -31.98 -2.72 -6.51
C THR A 3 -31.36 -2.63 -7.91
N TYR A 4 -32.21 -2.54 -8.94
CA TYR A 4 -31.75 -2.41 -10.32
C TYR A 4 -30.96 -1.10 -10.53
N GLU A 5 -31.48 0.02 -10.04
CA GLU A 5 -30.79 1.32 -10.08
C GLU A 5 -29.48 1.30 -9.27
N ILE A 6 -29.45 0.59 -8.14
CA ILE A 6 -28.24 0.44 -7.32
C ILE A 6 -27.19 -0.36 -8.08
N GLN A 7 -27.54 -1.52 -8.63
CA GLN A 7 -26.64 -2.33 -9.44
C GLN A 7 -26.15 -1.58 -10.67
N ALA A 8 -27.03 -0.87 -11.39
CA ALA A 8 -26.66 -0.06 -12.55
C ALA A 8 -25.67 1.04 -12.17
N ARG A 9 -25.89 1.73 -11.04
CA ARG A 9 -24.98 2.75 -10.54
C ARG A 9 -23.65 2.16 -10.10
N LEU A 10 -23.64 1.06 -9.35
CA LEU A 10 -22.42 0.37 -8.94
C LEU A 10 -21.65 -0.22 -10.11
N HIS A 11 -22.34 -0.67 -11.16
CA HIS A 11 -21.74 -1.15 -12.40
C HIS A 11 -21.12 0.01 -13.19
N ALA A 12 -21.81 1.15 -13.29
CA ALA A 12 -21.28 2.38 -13.89
C ALA A 12 -20.04 2.92 -13.14
N LEU A 13 -19.98 2.71 -11.82
CA LEU A 13 -18.81 3.03 -10.99
C LEU A 13 -17.69 1.97 -11.07
N GLY A 14 -17.88 0.88 -11.81
CA GLY A 14 -16.92 -0.22 -11.95
C GLY A 14 -16.80 -1.15 -10.72
N ILE A 15 -17.67 -0.98 -9.72
CA ILE A 15 -17.63 -1.71 -8.45
C ILE A 15 -18.41 -3.02 -8.52
N TYR A 16 -19.46 -3.07 -9.35
CA TYR A 16 -20.29 -4.26 -9.55
C TYR A 16 -20.02 -4.88 -10.93
N LYS A 17 -19.53 -6.13 -10.94
CA LYS A 17 -19.23 -6.90 -12.17
C LYS A 17 -20.30 -7.94 -12.52
N GLY A 18 -21.39 -8.00 -11.73
CA GLY A 18 -22.52 -8.90 -11.95
C GLY A 18 -23.51 -8.33 -12.97
N ARG A 19 -24.49 -9.16 -13.36
CA ARG A 19 -25.59 -8.72 -14.22
C ARG A 19 -26.49 -7.73 -13.46
N VAL A 20 -26.90 -6.65 -14.12
CA VAL A 20 -27.89 -5.70 -13.59
C VAL A 20 -29.28 -6.30 -13.81
N ASP A 21 -29.74 -7.07 -12.84
CA ASP A 21 -30.95 -7.90 -12.93
C ASP A 21 -32.04 -7.54 -11.89
N GLY A 22 -31.77 -6.58 -11.01
CA GLY A 22 -32.65 -6.19 -9.91
C GLY A 22 -32.61 -7.12 -8.70
N ILE A 23 -31.78 -8.16 -8.70
CA ILE A 23 -31.72 -9.16 -7.64
C ILE A 23 -30.68 -8.76 -6.59
N ASN A 24 -31.12 -8.58 -5.34
CA ASN A 24 -30.21 -8.28 -4.24
C ASN A 24 -29.53 -9.55 -3.71
N GLY A 25 -28.70 -10.17 -4.56
CA GLY A 25 -27.94 -11.38 -4.25
C GLY A 25 -26.60 -11.12 -3.56
N PRO A 26 -25.82 -12.18 -3.28
CA PRO A 26 -24.51 -12.07 -2.62
C PRO A 26 -23.54 -11.10 -3.32
N LEU A 27 -23.50 -11.11 -4.66
CA LEU A 27 -22.65 -10.20 -5.45
C LEU A 27 -23.09 -8.73 -5.30
N THR A 28 -24.40 -8.47 -5.28
CA THR A 28 -24.96 -7.12 -5.09
C THR A 28 -24.60 -6.59 -3.71
N ARG A 29 -24.77 -7.40 -2.65
CA ARG A 29 -24.37 -7.03 -1.28
C ARG A 29 -22.86 -6.82 -1.15
N ALA A 30 -22.04 -7.63 -1.83
CA ALA A 30 -20.60 -7.47 -1.85
C ALA A 30 -20.18 -6.14 -2.52
N ALA A 31 -20.82 -5.77 -3.63
CA ALA A 31 -20.56 -4.49 -4.29
C ALA A 31 -21.05 -3.29 -3.45
N ILE A 32 -22.17 -3.41 -2.75
CA ILE A 32 -22.62 -2.38 -1.80
C ILE A 32 -21.59 -2.18 -0.68
N ARG A 33 -21.07 -3.28 -0.10
CA ARG A 33 -19.98 -3.18 0.89
C ARG A 33 -18.73 -2.52 0.32
N GLY A 34 -18.34 -2.88 -0.90
CA GLY A 34 -17.22 -2.25 -1.60
C GLY A 34 -17.41 -0.74 -1.74
N PHE A 35 -18.57 -0.32 -2.24
CA PHE A 35 -18.93 1.09 -2.37
C PHE A 35 -18.96 1.83 -1.03
N GLN A 36 -19.50 1.21 0.02
CA GLN A 36 -19.51 1.77 1.37
C GLN A 36 -18.10 1.99 1.90
N ARG A 37 -17.19 1.02 1.73
CA ARG A 37 -15.77 1.19 2.13
C ARG A 37 -15.09 2.35 1.40
N ILE A 38 -15.28 2.43 0.07
CA ILE A 38 -14.69 3.50 -0.75
C ILE A 38 -15.17 4.89 -0.32
N ASN A 39 -16.43 4.99 0.10
CA ASN A 39 -17.07 6.25 0.50
C ASN A 39 -17.07 6.50 2.02
N GLY A 40 -16.29 5.73 2.80
CA GLY A 40 -16.19 5.93 4.25
C GLY A 40 -17.50 5.68 5.03
N LEU A 41 -18.38 4.84 4.48
CA LEU A 41 -19.64 4.41 5.12
C LEU A 41 -19.45 3.06 5.82
N TYR A 42 -20.27 2.78 6.84
CA TYR A 42 -20.28 1.47 7.50
C TYR A 42 -20.65 0.37 6.49
N PRO A 43 -19.79 -0.64 6.25
CA PRO A 43 -19.95 -1.58 5.14
C PRO A 43 -20.83 -2.78 5.52
N ASP A 44 -22.08 -2.51 5.87
CA ASP A 44 -23.10 -3.53 6.20
C ASP A 44 -23.67 -4.26 4.97
N GLY A 45 -23.41 -3.75 3.76
CA GLY A 45 -23.93 -4.30 2.51
C GLY A 45 -25.40 -3.95 2.27
N ILE A 46 -25.92 -2.97 3.02
CA ILE A 46 -27.29 -2.48 2.95
C ILE A 46 -27.28 -1.07 2.33
N ALA A 47 -28.03 -0.90 1.25
CA ALA A 47 -28.22 0.40 0.63
C ALA A 47 -29.22 1.27 1.41
N GLY A 48 -28.88 1.62 2.67
CA GLY A 48 -29.68 2.50 3.52
C GLY A 48 -29.61 3.96 3.09
N ARG A 49 -30.30 4.86 3.82
CA ARG A 49 -30.44 6.29 3.46
C ARG A 49 -29.10 6.98 3.14
N ARG A 50 -28.06 6.70 3.91
CA ARG A 50 -26.70 7.25 3.72
C ARG A 50 -26.02 6.69 2.46
N THR A 51 -26.10 5.39 2.23
CA THR A 51 -25.57 4.73 1.03
C THR A 51 -26.28 5.21 -0.23
N ILE A 52 -27.62 5.36 -0.20
CA ILE A 52 -28.39 5.89 -1.32
C ILE A 52 -28.05 7.36 -1.59
N ALA A 53 -27.89 8.17 -0.54
CA ALA A 53 -27.47 9.56 -0.70
C ALA A 53 -26.11 9.64 -1.40
N ALA A 54 -25.13 8.85 -0.95
CA ALA A 54 -23.81 8.76 -1.58
C ALA A 54 -23.88 8.27 -3.04
N LEU A 55 -24.66 7.22 -3.33
CA LEU A 55 -24.84 6.72 -4.71
C LEU A 55 -25.43 7.77 -5.66
N LYS A 56 -26.27 8.67 -5.14
CA LYS A 56 -26.86 9.77 -5.91
C LYS A 56 -25.91 10.95 -6.06
N SER A 57 -25.15 11.27 -5.01
CA SER A 57 -24.27 12.44 -4.96
C SER A 57 -22.92 12.21 -5.64
N ASP A 58 -22.48 10.96 -5.83
CA ASP A 58 -21.21 10.61 -6.48
C ASP A 58 -21.36 10.74 -8.02
N PRO A 59 -20.98 11.87 -8.65
CA PRO A 59 -21.40 12.15 -10.03
C PRO A 59 -20.60 11.30 -11.01
N ILE A 60 -21.30 10.56 -11.88
CA ILE A 60 -20.69 9.78 -12.97
C ILE A 60 -19.80 10.68 -13.87
N ALA A 61 -20.11 11.98 -13.92
CA ALA A 61 -19.43 12.96 -14.78
C ALA A 61 -18.15 13.60 -14.19
N GLU A 62 -17.92 13.54 -12.87
CA GLU A 62 -16.75 14.18 -12.24
C GLU A 62 -15.47 13.32 -12.30
N ARG A 63 -15.59 12.05 -12.68
CA ARG A 63 -14.42 11.17 -12.93
C ARG A 63 -13.83 11.31 -14.34
N GLN A 64 -14.39 12.15 -15.22
CA GLN A 64 -13.97 12.27 -16.62
C GLN A 64 -13.44 13.66 -17.06
N LYS A 65 -13.12 14.57 -16.13
CA LYS A 65 -12.37 15.80 -16.47
C LYS A 65 -11.16 15.97 -15.54
N PRO A 66 -9.93 16.09 -16.06
CA PRO A 66 -8.81 16.47 -15.23
C PRO A 66 -8.82 18.00 -15.00
N ASP A 67 -9.06 18.43 -13.76
CA ASP A 67 -8.84 19.82 -13.36
C ASP A 67 -7.34 20.09 -13.07
N PRO A 68 -6.83 21.33 -13.31
CA PRO A 68 -5.42 21.55 -13.61
C PRO A 68 -4.54 21.99 -12.42
N VAL A 69 -4.99 21.89 -11.16
CA VAL A 69 -4.25 22.48 -10.03
C VAL A 69 -4.27 21.58 -8.80
N ARG A 70 -3.48 20.51 -8.87
CA ARG A 70 -2.73 19.83 -7.80
C ARG A 70 -2.34 18.49 -8.38
N ALA A 71 -1.15 18.42 -8.97
CA ALA A 71 -0.60 17.18 -9.49
C ALA A 71 -0.35 16.19 -8.34
N ALA A 72 -1.39 15.40 -8.01
CA ALA A 72 -1.23 14.12 -7.35
C ALA A 72 -0.72 13.11 -8.40
N PRO A 73 0.45 12.48 -8.23
CA PRO A 73 0.82 11.36 -9.07
C PRO A 73 0.21 10.09 -8.45
N GLY A 74 -0.84 9.52 -9.06
CA GLY A 74 -1.31 8.21 -8.59
C GLY A 74 -2.64 7.70 -9.10
N GLN A 75 -2.90 7.78 -10.40
CA GLN A 75 -3.87 6.89 -11.07
C GLN A 75 -3.34 6.64 -12.49
N GLY A 76 -2.91 5.41 -12.78
CA GLY A 76 -2.48 4.97 -14.12
C GLY A 76 -1.04 4.47 -14.18
N HIS A 77 -0.91 3.14 -14.32
CA HIS A 77 0.32 2.36 -14.53
C HIS A 77 1.21 2.26 -13.29
N ALA A 78 1.66 1.07 -12.93
CA ALA A 78 3.05 0.66 -13.15
C ALA A 78 3.86 1.69 -13.96
N ARG A 79 4.09 2.89 -13.42
CA ARG A 79 5.27 3.67 -13.77
C ARG A 79 6.40 2.74 -13.39
N SER A 80 7.02 2.13 -14.38
CA SER A 80 8.01 1.08 -14.16
C SER A 80 9.10 1.66 -13.29
N TRP A 81 9.08 1.38 -11.99
CA TRP A 81 10.21 1.67 -11.12
C TRP A 81 11.47 1.15 -11.83
N PRO A 82 12.60 1.86 -11.72
CA PRO A 82 13.80 1.45 -12.44
C PRO A 82 14.15 0.01 -12.07
N ARG A 83 14.84 -0.70 -12.96
CA ARG A 83 15.54 -1.91 -12.52
C ARG A 83 16.58 -1.49 -11.49
N GLN A 84 17.00 -2.39 -10.61
CA GLN A 84 18.06 -2.11 -9.64
C GLN A 84 19.32 -1.55 -10.29
N ALA A 85 19.61 -1.95 -11.54
CA ALA A 85 20.73 -1.44 -12.33
C ALA A 85 20.59 0.04 -12.76
N ASP A 86 19.35 0.55 -12.85
CA ASP A 86 19.02 1.90 -13.33
C ASP A 86 18.60 2.85 -12.19
N VAL A 87 18.70 2.41 -10.93
CA VAL A 87 18.26 3.19 -9.75
C VAL A 87 18.99 4.53 -9.69
N GLU A 88 20.30 4.55 -9.89
CA GLU A 88 21.07 5.80 -9.84
C GLU A 88 20.69 6.76 -10.97
N LYS A 89 20.42 6.25 -12.17
CA LYS A 89 19.96 7.06 -13.30
C LYS A 89 18.59 7.69 -13.04
N PHE A 90 17.70 6.99 -12.33
CA PHE A 90 16.33 7.44 -12.09
C PHE A 90 16.18 8.27 -10.82
N TYR A 91 16.78 7.86 -9.71
CA TYR A 91 16.67 8.49 -8.39
C TYR A 91 17.82 9.45 -8.10
N GLY A 92 18.92 9.41 -8.85
CA GLY A 92 20.15 10.14 -8.58
C GLY A 92 21.12 9.34 -7.70
N PRO A 93 22.25 9.94 -7.29
CA PRO A 93 23.26 9.24 -6.50
C PRO A 93 22.74 8.83 -5.12
N PRO A 94 23.18 7.67 -4.58
CA PRO A 94 22.83 7.24 -3.23
C PRO A 94 23.36 8.25 -2.20
N GLY A 95 22.64 8.41 -1.10
CA GLY A 95 23.01 9.36 -0.04
C GLY A 95 22.81 10.84 -0.40
N SER A 96 22.28 11.14 -1.60
CA SER A 96 21.91 12.51 -1.97
C SER A 96 20.76 13.05 -1.12
N HIS A 97 20.61 14.37 -1.06
CA HIS A 97 19.50 15.03 -0.36
C HIS A 97 18.12 14.49 -0.79
N ALA A 98 17.96 14.12 -2.07
CA ALA A 98 16.72 13.57 -2.60
C ALA A 98 16.28 12.27 -1.89
N CYS A 99 17.22 11.49 -1.34
CA CYS A 99 16.99 10.21 -0.65
C CYS A 99 16.26 10.36 0.68
N THR A 100 16.21 11.58 1.24
CA THR A 100 15.54 11.90 2.51
C THR A 100 14.66 13.15 2.40
N ALA A 101 14.39 13.63 1.19
CA ALA A 101 13.61 14.85 0.94
C ALA A 101 12.09 14.62 0.99
N GLY A 102 11.63 13.36 0.92
CA GLY A 102 10.25 13.00 1.20
C GLY A 102 10.08 12.69 2.68
N GLU A 103 8.95 13.08 3.25
CA GLU A 103 8.53 12.68 4.58
C GLU A 103 7.21 11.92 4.45
N VAL A 104 7.12 10.76 5.10
CA VAL A 104 5.91 9.95 5.17
C VAL A 104 5.24 10.21 6.50
N GLN A 105 3.98 10.65 6.48
CA GLN A 105 3.14 10.76 7.67
C GLN A 105 2.40 9.43 7.89
N LEU A 106 2.75 8.71 8.96
CA LEU A 106 2.15 7.40 9.20
C LEU A 106 0.73 7.56 9.77
N PRO A 107 -0.27 6.82 9.23
CA PRO A 107 -1.65 6.87 9.71
C PRO A 107 -1.85 6.15 11.04
N PHE A 108 -0.83 5.42 11.52
CA PHE A 108 -0.78 4.81 12.85
C PHE A 108 0.65 4.84 13.39
N PRO A 109 0.83 4.89 14.72
CA PRO A 109 2.17 4.84 15.31
C PRO A 109 2.80 3.47 15.07
N MET A 110 3.99 3.47 14.47
CA MET A 110 4.87 2.31 14.38
C MET A 110 5.83 2.29 15.57
N ARG A 111 6.39 1.12 15.88
CA ARG A 111 7.42 0.92 16.91
C ARG A 111 8.75 0.57 16.26
N LEU A 112 9.88 1.05 16.76
CA LEU A 112 11.16 0.56 16.27
C LEU A 112 11.29 -0.94 16.57
N ALA A 113 11.76 -1.70 15.58
CA ALA A 113 11.86 -3.14 15.69
C ALA A 113 12.86 -3.58 16.79
N TRP A 114 13.88 -2.77 17.08
CA TRP A 114 14.91 -3.03 18.10
C TRP A 114 14.68 -2.30 19.43
N ASP A 115 13.79 -1.32 19.49
CA ASP A 115 13.30 -0.71 20.73
C ASP A 115 11.80 -0.41 20.62
N LYS A 116 10.99 -1.34 21.12
CA LYS A 116 9.53 -1.28 20.97
C LYS A 116 8.87 -0.16 21.78
N ASN A 117 9.62 0.55 22.62
CA ASN A 117 9.14 1.73 23.34
C ASN A 117 9.29 3.01 22.50
N GLU A 118 10.17 3.00 21.50
CA GLU A 118 10.36 4.12 20.60
C GLU A 118 9.32 4.10 19.49
N ILE A 119 8.63 5.24 19.30
CA ILE A 119 7.49 5.37 18.40
C ILE A 119 7.88 6.18 17.16
N VAL A 120 7.71 5.57 16.00
CA VAL A 120 7.86 6.20 14.69
C VAL A 120 6.49 6.68 14.22
N ARG A 121 6.33 8.00 14.10
CA ARG A 121 5.12 8.64 13.52
C ARG A 121 5.37 9.16 12.11
N THR A 122 6.62 9.43 11.81
CA THR A 122 7.07 9.89 10.50
C THR A 122 8.40 9.24 10.17
N PHE A 123 8.72 9.14 8.90
CA PHE A 123 10.08 8.80 8.46
C PHE A 123 10.41 9.46 7.13
N ASN A 124 11.70 9.70 6.91
CA ASN A 124 12.17 10.26 5.65
C ASN A 124 12.46 9.17 4.63
N CYS A 125 12.18 9.47 3.36
CA CYS A 125 12.40 8.62 2.22
C CYS A 125 12.73 9.45 0.98
N HIS A 126 12.89 8.79 -0.16
CA HIS A 126 12.99 9.49 -1.42
C HIS A 126 11.67 10.21 -1.75
N HIS A 127 11.70 11.50 -2.08
CA HIS A 127 10.48 12.28 -2.36
C HIS A 127 9.56 11.64 -3.43
N LYS A 128 10.15 10.97 -4.43
CA LYS A 128 9.41 10.22 -5.47
C LYS A 128 8.57 9.04 -4.97
N VAL A 129 8.84 8.50 -3.78
CA VAL A 129 8.15 7.28 -3.27
C VAL A 129 7.30 7.55 -2.02
N ALA A 130 7.35 8.76 -1.46
CA ALA A 130 6.61 9.12 -0.24
C ALA A 130 5.11 8.82 -0.35
N ALA A 131 4.47 9.25 -1.45
CA ALA A 131 3.04 9.01 -1.68
C ALA A 131 2.67 7.52 -1.76
N SER A 132 3.56 6.68 -2.29
CA SER A 132 3.35 5.22 -2.33
C SER A 132 3.42 4.63 -0.92
N PHE A 133 4.39 5.03 -0.10
CA PHE A 133 4.45 4.60 1.30
C PHE A 133 3.21 5.03 2.10
N GLU A 134 2.79 6.29 1.98
CA GLU A 134 1.59 6.79 2.66
C GLU A 134 0.34 5.99 2.26
N SER A 135 0.18 5.73 0.97
CA SER A 135 -0.95 4.95 0.44
C SER A 135 -0.93 3.50 0.93
N ILE A 136 0.25 2.87 1.02
CA ILE A 136 0.41 1.52 1.58
C ILE A 136 -0.07 1.50 3.03
N PHE A 137 0.44 2.39 3.87
CA PHE A 137 0.12 2.35 5.31
C PHE A 137 -1.33 2.75 5.59
N ASP A 138 -1.92 3.66 4.81
CA ASP A 138 -3.34 3.99 4.91
C ASP A 138 -4.21 2.78 4.56
N GLN A 139 -3.88 2.05 3.50
CA GLN A 139 -4.59 0.82 3.14
C GLN A 139 -4.37 -0.33 4.13
N VAL A 140 -3.16 -0.47 4.68
CA VAL A 140 -2.87 -1.44 5.75
C VAL A 140 -3.73 -1.14 6.99
N LEU A 141 -3.83 0.13 7.40
CA LEU A 141 -4.70 0.53 8.51
C LEU A 141 -6.17 0.21 8.22
N LYS A 142 -6.64 0.55 7.01
CA LYS A 142 -8.03 0.29 6.59
C LYS A 142 -8.36 -1.18 6.52
N HIS A 143 -7.41 -2.03 6.13
CA HIS A 143 -7.61 -3.47 6.00
C HIS A 143 -7.59 -4.17 7.36
N TYR A 144 -6.50 -4.00 8.11
CA TYR A 144 -6.23 -4.78 9.31
C TYR A 144 -6.81 -4.14 10.57
N GLY A 145 -6.87 -2.80 10.64
CA GLY A 145 -7.07 -2.08 11.89
C GLY A 145 -5.85 -2.15 12.82
N LEU A 146 -5.74 -1.20 13.75
CA LEU A 146 -4.55 -1.02 14.59
C LEU A 146 -4.24 -2.25 15.47
N GLU A 147 -5.26 -2.93 15.98
CA GLU A 147 -5.08 -4.10 16.85
C GLU A 147 -4.40 -5.26 16.10
N ASN A 148 -4.93 -5.64 14.93
CA ASN A 148 -4.32 -6.71 14.13
C ASN A 148 -2.94 -6.32 13.61
N ILE A 149 -2.72 -5.06 13.25
CA ILE A 149 -1.39 -4.56 12.87
C ILE A 149 -0.37 -4.85 13.98
N ARG A 150 -0.73 -4.57 15.23
CA ARG A 150 0.15 -4.82 16.40
C ARG A 150 0.35 -6.31 16.68
N LEU A 151 -0.70 -7.11 16.56
CA LEU A 151 -0.64 -8.56 16.75
C LEU A 151 0.27 -9.21 15.69
N LEU A 152 0.12 -8.80 14.44
CA LEU A 152 0.92 -9.28 13.31
C LEU A 152 2.33 -8.68 13.30
N GLY A 153 2.58 -7.60 14.04
CA GLY A 153 3.84 -6.85 14.07
C GLY A 153 4.11 -6.08 12.77
N LEU A 154 3.07 -5.75 12.00
CA LEU A 154 3.16 -4.87 10.82
C LEU A 154 3.52 -3.43 11.21
N ASP A 155 3.47 -3.10 12.50
CA ASP A 155 3.96 -1.84 13.05
C ASP A 155 5.44 -1.87 13.48
N LEU A 156 6.16 -2.98 13.33
CA LEU A 156 7.57 -3.08 13.71
C LEU A 156 8.46 -2.53 12.58
N TYR A 157 8.83 -1.26 12.69
CA TYR A 157 9.63 -0.53 11.70
C TYR A 157 11.11 -0.93 11.76
N GLY A 158 11.62 -1.47 10.65
CA GLY A 158 13.01 -1.89 10.47
C GLY A 158 13.93 -0.84 9.82
N GLY A 159 13.37 0.25 9.29
CA GLY A 159 14.13 1.35 8.70
C GLY A 159 13.91 1.55 7.21
N CYS A 160 13.86 2.80 6.78
CA CYS A 160 13.70 3.19 5.37
C CYS A 160 15.03 3.63 4.71
N TYR A 161 15.79 4.51 5.36
CA TYR A 161 17.02 5.07 4.78
C TYR A 161 18.26 4.67 5.57
N ASN A 162 19.29 4.19 4.86
CA ASN A 162 20.62 3.94 5.39
C ASN A 162 21.65 3.94 4.23
N PHE A 163 22.51 4.96 4.18
CA PHE A 163 23.57 5.05 3.18
C PHE A 163 24.72 4.10 3.51
N ARG A 164 24.74 2.94 2.85
CA ARG A 164 25.73 1.89 3.06
C ARG A 164 25.89 0.97 1.86
N LYS A 165 27.08 0.40 1.72
CA LYS A 165 27.30 -0.76 0.85
C LYS A 165 26.67 -2.02 1.44
N MET A 166 26.30 -2.95 0.57
CA MET A 166 25.89 -4.29 0.99
C MET A 166 27.09 -5.05 1.54
N ARG A 167 26.85 -5.86 2.59
CA ARG A 167 27.92 -6.65 3.21
C ARG A 167 28.51 -7.64 2.21
N GLY A 168 29.83 -7.66 2.08
CA GLY A 168 30.55 -8.57 1.18
C GLY A 168 30.55 -8.15 -0.30
N GLY A 169 30.18 -6.91 -0.62
CA GLY A 169 30.21 -6.41 -1.99
C GLY A 169 30.40 -4.91 -2.10
N ASN A 170 30.47 -4.41 -3.34
CA ASN A 170 30.69 -3.01 -3.65
C ASN A 170 29.43 -2.23 -4.08
N ARG A 171 28.29 -2.91 -4.21
CA ARG A 171 27.00 -2.31 -4.55
C ARG A 171 26.36 -1.67 -3.31
N TYR A 172 25.71 -0.52 -3.49
CA TYR A 172 24.91 0.12 -2.44
C TYR A 172 23.60 -0.64 -2.20
N SER A 173 23.13 -0.58 -0.96
CA SER A 173 21.80 -1.09 -0.57
C SER A 173 20.69 -0.24 -1.19
N MET A 174 19.51 -0.80 -1.47
CA MET A 174 18.36 0.00 -1.91
C MET A 174 17.91 1.03 -0.86
N HIS A 175 18.17 0.77 0.42
CA HIS A 175 17.98 1.76 1.50
C HIS A 175 18.86 3.00 1.34
N SER A 176 19.96 2.93 0.58
CA SER A 176 20.83 4.08 0.34
C SER A 176 20.20 5.16 -0.54
N TRP A 177 19.07 4.85 -1.19
CA TRP A 177 18.26 5.81 -1.92
C TRP A 177 16.99 6.22 -1.17
N GLY A 178 16.70 5.64 0.00
CA GLY A 178 15.43 5.88 0.70
C GLY A 178 14.21 5.37 -0.06
N ILE A 179 14.36 4.30 -0.85
CA ILE A 179 13.31 3.71 -1.69
C ILE A 179 12.88 2.32 -1.22
N ALA A 180 13.31 1.90 -0.04
CA ALA A 180 13.07 0.58 0.50
C ALA A 180 12.71 0.65 1.97
N LEU A 181 12.02 -0.37 2.47
CA LEU A 181 11.60 -0.45 3.85
C LEU A 181 11.66 -1.88 4.34
N ASP A 182 12.15 -2.05 5.57
CA ASP A 182 12.11 -3.31 6.29
C ASP A 182 10.99 -3.30 7.34
N ILE A 183 10.18 -4.37 7.39
CA ILE A 183 9.15 -4.61 8.40
C ILE A 183 9.51 -5.87 9.19
N ASP A 184 9.45 -5.78 10.52
CA ASP A 184 9.62 -6.90 11.45
C ASP A 184 10.88 -7.77 11.18
N PRO A 185 12.08 -7.16 11.15
CA PRO A 185 13.33 -7.84 10.80
C PRO A 185 13.67 -9.02 11.73
N ALA A 186 13.22 -8.98 12.99
CA ALA A 186 13.53 -10.00 13.98
C ALA A 186 12.91 -11.38 13.64
N ARG A 187 11.75 -11.40 12.99
CA ARG A 187 11.03 -12.62 12.60
C ARG A 187 11.13 -12.92 11.10
N ASN A 188 11.97 -12.18 10.37
CA ASN A 188 12.08 -12.23 8.90
C ASN A 188 13.52 -11.96 8.44
N GLN A 189 14.49 -12.64 9.04
CA GLN A 189 15.91 -12.33 8.84
C GLN A 189 16.33 -12.47 7.36
N LEU A 190 17.31 -11.68 6.95
CA LEU A 190 17.80 -11.54 5.56
C LEU A 190 17.93 -12.84 4.74
N LYS A 191 18.33 -13.95 5.36
CA LYS A 191 18.55 -15.25 4.69
C LYS A 191 17.41 -16.25 4.83
N TRP A 192 16.37 -15.92 5.59
CA TRP A 192 15.25 -16.81 5.84
C TRP A 192 14.36 -16.90 4.60
N GLY A 193 13.99 -18.13 4.24
CA GLY A 193 12.97 -18.41 3.24
C GLY A 193 11.59 -18.59 3.88
N ARG A 194 10.62 -18.99 3.05
CA ARG A 194 9.22 -19.30 3.41
C ARG A 194 9.07 -20.27 4.58
N ASP A 195 10.05 -21.15 4.77
CA ASP A 195 10.10 -22.11 5.87
C ASP A 195 10.31 -21.47 7.26
N GLN A 196 10.77 -20.22 7.31
CA GLN A 196 11.12 -19.52 8.55
C GLN A 196 10.53 -18.11 8.66
N ALA A 197 10.30 -17.43 7.54
CA ALA A 197 9.86 -16.05 7.52
C ALA A 197 8.38 -15.92 7.90
N LYS A 198 8.11 -15.17 8.97
CA LYS A 198 6.75 -14.94 9.46
C LYS A 198 5.86 -14.25 8.41
N LEU A 199 6.42 -13.34 7.62
CA LEU A 199 5.70 -12.59 6.59
C LEU A 199 5.28 -13.43 5.37
N ASP A 200 5.65 -14.72 5.26
CA ASP A 200 5.05 -15.61 4.25
C ASP A 200 3.70 -16.21 4.69
N ASP A 201 3.35 -16.12 5.98
CA ASP A 201 2.10 -16.71 6.47
C ASP A 201 0.86 -16.09 5.77
N PRO A 202 -0.23 -16.85 5.58
CA PRO A 202 -1.42 -16.38 4.85
C PRO A 202 -2.05 -15.08 5.39
N GLU A 203 -1.86 -14.78 6.68
CA GLU A 203 -2.34 -13.55 7.33
C GLU A 203 -1.71 -12.27 6.74
N TYR A 204 -0.54 -12.40 6.10
CA TYR A 204 0.22 -11.28 5.51
C TYR A 204 -0.04 -11.12 4.00
N GLU A 205 -0.82 -12.01 3.37
CA GLU A 205 -1.15 -11.89 1.93
C GLU A 205 -1.81 -10.54 1.58
N PRO A 206 -2.76 -10.00 2.39
CA PRO A 206 -3.30 -8.67 2.12
C PRO A 206 -2.26 -7.54 2.23
N PHE A 207 -1.34 -7.60 3.21
CA PHE A 207 -0.23 -6.64 3.32
C PHE A 207 0.61 -6.63 2.04
N TRP A 208 0.99 -7.81 1.55
CA TRP A 208 1.77 -7.91 0.32
C TRP A 208 1.01 -7.47 -0.92
N SER A 209 -0.28 -7.83 -1.03
CA SER A 209 -1.13 -7.36 -2.12
C SER A 209 -1.20 -5.84 -2.17
N ILE A 210 -1.34 -5.18 -1.01
CA ILE A 210 -1.33 -3.72 -0.89
C ILE A 210 0.03 -3.16 -1.33
N VAL A 211 1.14 -3.72 -0.83
CA VAL A 211 2.49 -3.29 -1.22
C VAL A 211 2.68 -3.39 -2.74
N GLU A 212 2.29 -4.50 -3.35
CA GLU A 212 2.40 -4.76 -4.78
C GLU A 212 1.49 -3.83 -5.62
N GLU A 213 0.27 -3.55 -5.16
CA GLU A 213 -0.66 -2.61 -5.79
C GLU A 213 -0.07 -1.19 -5.89
N HIS A 214 0.69 -0.78 -4.86
CA HIS A 214 1.41 0.49 -4.84
C HIS A 214 2.81 0.43 -5.45
N GLY A 215 3.14 -0.68 -6.11
CA GLY A 215 4.37 -0.88 -6.88
C GLY A 215 5.59 -1.27 -6.05
N GLY A 216 5.43 -1.59 -4.77
CA GLY A 216 6.49 -2.17 -3.96
C GLY A 216 6.85 -3.57 -4.46
N VAL A 217 8.14 -3.89 -4.43
CA VAL A 217 8.69 -5.17 -4.86
C VAL A 217 9.30 -5.88 -3.66
N SER A 218 8.76 -7.05 -3.30
CA SER A 218 9.28 -7.90 -2.22
C SER A 218 10.30 -8.91 -2.73
N LEU A 219 11.48 -8.95 -2.11
CA LEU A 219 12.47 -10.00 -2.38
C LEU A 219 11.99 -11.36 -1.87
N GLY A 220 11.28 -11.38 -0.73
CA GLY A 220 10.68 -12.59 -0.17
C GLY A 220 9.75 -13.28 -1.17
N ARG A 221 8.80 -12.53 -1.73
CA ARG A 221 7.84 -13.09 -2.70
C ARG A 221 8.49 -13.52 -4.01
N LEU A 222 9.41 -12.72 -4.55
CA LEU A 222 10.02 -12.97 -5.86
C LEU A 222 11.18 -13.96 -5.84
N ARG A 223 11.92 -14.05 -4.74
CA ARG A 223 13.19 -14.79 -4.66
C ARG A 223 13.31 -15.70 -3.44
N ASN A 224 12.33 -15.70 -2.54
CA ASN A 224 12.32 -16.52 -1.34
C ASN A 224 13.51 -16.25 -0.39
N TYR A 225 13.86 -14.98 -0.20
CA TYR A 225 14.76 -14.52 0.86
C TYR A 225 14.47 -13.06 1.17
N ASP A 226 14.91 -12.56 2.34
CA ASP A 226 14.75 -11.15 2.74
C ASP A 226 13.27 -10.72 2.80
N TRP A 227 12.44 -11.51 3.47
CA TRP A 227 11.00 -11.29 3.59
C TRP A 227 10.61 -10.01 4.31
N MET A 228 11.49 -9.45 5.15
CA MET A 228 11.26 -8.14 5.78
C MET A 228 11.22 -6.99 4.76
N HIS A 229 11.87 -7.17 3.60
CA HIS A 229 12.23 -6.10 2.69
C HIS A 229 11.25 -5.93 1.54
N PHE A 230 10.87 -4.67 1.27
CA PHE A 230 10.35 -4.28 -0.03
C PHE A 230 10.94 -2.97 -0.53
N GLN A 231 10.95 -2.80 -1.86
CA GLN A 231 11.61 -1.68 -2.53
C GLN A 231 10.80 -1.16 -3.72
N PHE A 232 10.95 0.13 -4.03
CA PHE A 232 10.44 0.75 -5.25
C PHE A 232 11.49 0.72 -6.37
N ALA A 233 11.99 -0.49 -6.66
CA ALA A 233 12.85 -0.79 -7.80
C ALA A 233 12.69 -2.27 -8.16
N ARG A 234 12.66 -2.59 -9.45
CA ARG A 234 12.50 -3.97 -9.94
C ARG A 234 13.83 -4.69 -9.98
N LEU A 235 13.80 -6.03 -9.86
CA LEU A 235 14.99 -6.88 -9.94
C LEU A 235 15.66 -6.84 -11.32
#